data_AF-A0A8H5H9I1-F1
#
_entry.id   AF-A0A8H5H9I1-F1
#
_cell.length_a   1.000
_cell.length_b   1.000
_cell.length_c   1.000
_cell.angle_alpha   90.00
_cell.angle_beta   90.00
_cell.angle_gamma   90.00
#
_symmetry.space_group_name_H-M   'P 1'
#
loop_
_entity.id
_entity.type
_entity.pdbx_description
1 polymer ?
#
loop_
_entity_poly.entity_id
_entity_poly.type
_entity_poly.pdbx_seq_one_letter_code
_entity_poly.pdbx_strand_id
1 'polypeptide(L)'
;MVLDGASTELRSFLLWQQTFAISRELAFHALPFDKDAHSWVIMNISGDAVEEGDEARNNALGRIKSTLWHNPRFRTIVNRLTSASSLWGSGSVNERVVSATNTFDLRYIDTDDVNGRKAPIWQLTGKPLTDDHRLHSDYLNIIRNIPLWLGFHQLLTEKRTVECSWCKSNTHPAHACPFPKTPEWLGPLPDNNERHKKRLEAMAETRGEGSNPRGGGRGRGRGRGRGRGRGQGRGAHQSNEGWTHVTYT
;
A
#
# COMPACT_ATOMS: atom_id res chain seq x y z
N MET A 1 4.41 -0.43 -14.83
CA MET A 1 4.20 -1.38 -15.94
C MET A 1 5.53 -2.05 -16.24
N VAL A 2 5.57 -3.38 -16.34
CA VAL A 2 6.77 -4.11 -16.76
C VAL A 2 6.55 -4.58 -18.18
N LEU A 3 7.48 -4.27 -19.09
CA LEU A 3 7.42 -4.74 -20.47
C LEU A 3 7.97 -6.17 -20.52
N ASP A 4 7.11 -7.13 -20.84
CA ASP A 4 7.48 -8.54 -21.02
C ASP A 4 7.46 -8.92 -22.51
N GLY A 5 8.26 -9.92 -22.90
CA GLY A 5 8.33 -10.44 -24.28
C GLY A 5 9.04 -9.55 -25.31
N ALA A 6 9.63 -8.43 -24.90
CA ALA A 6 10.39 -7.56 -25.81
C ALA A 6 11.72 -8.20 -26.25
N SER A 7 12.12 -7.98 -27.51
CA SER A 7 13.42 -8.44 -28.01
C SER A 7 14.57 -7.72 -27.30
N THR A 8 15.76 -8.33 -27.29
CA THR A 8 16.96 -7.74 -26.67
C THR A 8 17.35 -6.42 -27.33
N GLU A 9 17.14 -6.29 -28.64
CA GLU A 9 17.40 -5.09 -29.43
C GLU A 9 16.44 -3.97 -29.01
N LEU A 10 15.13 -4.28 -28.92
CA LEU A 10 14.14 -3.30 -28.47
C LEU A 10 14.42 -2.85 -27.04
N ARG A 11 14.74 -3.78 -26.13
CA ARG A 11 15.09 -3.44 -24.75
C ARG A 11 16.31 -2.53 -24.69
N SER A 12 17.36 -2.85 -25.45
CA SER A 12 18.59 -2.05 -25.51
C SER A 12 18.32 -0.65 -26.05
N PHE A 13 17.51 -0.54 -27.10
CA PHE A 13 17.09 0.73 -27.68
C PHE A 13 16.29 1.58 -26.68
N LEU A 14 15.30 0.98 -26.01
CA LEU A 14 14.48 1.68 -25.00
C LEU A 14 15.34 2.20 -23.84
N LEU A 15 16.25 1.37 -23.32
CA LEU A 15 17.14 1.73 -22.22
C LEU A 15 18.23 2.73 -22.62
N TRP A 16 18.66 2.72 -23.88
CA TRP A 16 19.60 3.71 -24.40
C TRP A 16 18.95 5.09 -24.54
N GLN A 17 17.75 5.14 -25.14
CA GLN A 17 17.03 6.39 -25.34
C GLN A 17 16.52 6.97 -24.01
N GLN A 18 16.11 6.10 -23.08
CA GLN A 18 15.52 6.36 -21.75
C GLN A 18 14.25 7.19 -21.76
N THR A 19 14.24 8.36 -22.41
CA THR A 19 13.12 9.31 -22.40
C THR A 19 12.59 9.49 -23.81
N PHE A 20 11.28 9.28 -23.95
CA PHE A 20 10.55 9.44 -25.21
C PHE A 20 9.50 10.51 -25.00
N ALA A 21 9.73 11.69 -25.59
CA ALA A 21 8.74 12.75 -25.62
C ALA A 21 7.69 12.43 -26.69
N ILE A 22 6.44 12.31 -26.28
CA ILE A 22 5.30 12.13 -27.19
C ILE A 22 4.74 13.52 -27.53
N SER A 23 4.61 14.38 -26.52
CA SER A 23 4.13 15.75 -26.65
C SER A 23 4.87 16.67 -25.69
N ARG A 24 4.53 17.97 -25.67
CA ARG A 24 5.07 18.92 -24.68
C ARG A 24 4.71 18.54 -23.24
N GLU A 25 3.62 17.83 -23.04
CA GLU A 25 3.06 17.49 -21.72
C GLU A 25 3.18 16.01 -21.38
N LEU A 26 3.60 15.16 -22.33
CA LEU A 26 3.69 13.72 -22.16
C LEU A 26 5.05 13.20 -22.61
N ALA A 27 5.76 12.60 -21.67
CA ALA A 27 6.94 11.78 -21.93
C ALA A 27 6.83 10.46 -21.17
N PHE A 28 7.40 9.40 -21.71
CA PHE A 28 7.60 8.16 -20.96
C PHE A 28 9.09 7.87 -20.77
N HIS A 29 9.38 7.27 -19.62
CA HIS A 29 10.72 6.83 -19.26
C HIS A 29 10.80 5.31 -19.28
N ALA A 30 11.80 4.77 -19.97
CA ALA A 30 12.20 3.39 -19.91
C ALA A 30 13.38 3.26 -18.95
N LEU A 31 13.17 2.52 -17.85
CA LEU A 31 14.18 2.27 -16.83
C LEU A 31 14.45 0.76 -16.76
N PRO A 32 15.67 0.35 -16.35
CA PRO A 32 15.92 -1.04 -16.02
C PRO A 32 14.95 -1.49 -14.93
N PHE A 33 14.35 -2.66 -15.11
CA PHE A 33 13.55 -3.27 -14.06
C PHE A 33 14.47 -3.69 -12.91
N ASP A 34 14.25 -3.11 -11.75
CA ASP A 34 14.92 -3.47 -10.51
C ASP A 34 13.95 -4.28 -9.64
N LYS A 35 14.24 -5.58 -9.52
CA LYS A 35 13.44 -6.52 -8.72
C LYS A 35 13.64 -6.31 -7.22
N ASP A 36 14.76 -5.70 -6.84
CA ASP A 36 15.18 -5.48 -5.46
C ASP A 36 14.73 -4.08 -4.98
N ALA A 37 14.17 -3.26 -5.88
CA ALA A 37 13.59 -1.97 -5.55
C ALA A 37 12.38 -2.10 -4.63
N HIS A 38 12.44 -1.41 -3.50
CA HIS A 38 11.34 -1.33 -2.54
C HIS A 38 10.43 -0.14 -2.83
N SER A 39 9.13 -0.32 -2.59
CA SER A 39 8.16 0.77 -2.58
C SER A 39 8.53 1.80 -1.50
N TRP A 40 8.40 3.08 -1.84
CA TRP A 40 8.53 4.17 -0.87
C TRP A 40 7.29 4.30 0.03
N VAL A 41 6.17 3.66 -0.32
CA VAL A 41 4.96 3.67 0.50
C VAL A 41 5.16 2.78 1.72
N ILE A 42 5.12 3.41 2.90
CA ILE A 42 5.23 2.73 4.20
C ILE A 42 3.87 2.21 4.64
N MET A 43 2.86 3.06 4.74
CA MET A 43 1.51 2.67 5.15
C MET A 43 0.45 3.70 4.77
N ASN A 44 -0.81 3.24 4.76
CA ASN A 44 -1.98 4.09 4.66
C ASN A 44 -2.59 4.28 6.06
N ILE A 45 -3.04 5.48 6.36
CA ILE A 45 -3.54 5.90 7.67
C ILE A 45 -4.95 6.46 7.49
N SER A 46 -5.91 5.94 8.25
CA SER A 46 -7.29 6.42 8.28
C SER A 46 -7.69 6.84 9.71
N GLY A 47 -8.82 7.52 9.83
CA GLY A 47 -9.39 7.96 11.11
C GLY A 47 -9.96 9.37 11.02
N ASP A 48 -10.69 9.78 12.05
CA ASP A 48 -11.42 11.07 12.08
C ASP A 48 -10.50 12.29 12.01
N ALA A 49 -9.23 12.11 12.39
CA ALA A 49 -8.21 13.17 12.36
C ALA A 49 -7.55 13.36 10.98
N VAL A 50 -7.91 12.55 9.98
CA VAL A 50 -7.36 12.68 8.62
C VAL A 50 -8.04 13.83 7.90
N GLU A 51 -7.29 14.90 7.70
CA GLU A 51 -7.76 16.12 7.05
C GLU A 51 -6.81 16.57 5.94
N GLU A 52 -7.35 17.31 4.98
CA GLU A 52 -6.56 17.99 3.96
C GLU A 52 -5.97 19.28 4.54
N GLY A 53 -4.72 19.58 4.20
CA GLY A 53 -4.06 20.81 4.61
C GLY A 53 -2.65 20.57 5.15
N ASP A 54 -1.77 21.54 4.89
CA ASP A 54 -0.36 21.45 5.27
C ASP A 54 -0.17 21.43 6.80
N GLU A 55 -1.00 22.15 7.55
CA GLU A 55 -0.93 22.18 9.01
C GLU A 55 -1.27 20.82 9.63
N ALA A 56 -2.41 20.24 9.26
CA ALA A 56 -2.84 18.92 9.72
C ALA A 56 -1.81 17.85 9.35
N ARG A 57 -1.31 17.88 8.11
CA ARG A 57 -0.23 17.00 7.63
C ARG A 57 1.03 17.13 8.48
N ASN A 58 1.53 18.35 8.67
CA ASN A 58 2.78 18.60 9.38
C ASN A 58 2.67 18.21 10.86
N ASN A 59 1.52 18.48 11.48
CA ASN A 59 1.22 18.08 12.85
C ASN A 59 1.23 16.55 12.97
N ALA A 60 0.49 15.85 12.12
CA ALA A 60 0.43 14.39 12.11
C ALA A 60 1.81 13.76 11.84
N LEU A 61 2.55 14.27 10.86
CA LEU A 61 3.90 13.78 10.54
C LEU A 61 4.86 14.01 11.72
N GLY A 62 4.83 15.18 12.35
CA GLY A 62 5.63 15.47 13.54
C GLY A 62 5.31 14.51 14.69
N ARG A 63 4.02 14.20 14.89
CA ARG A 63 3.57 13.24 15.89
C ARG A 63 4.06 11.82 15.58
N ILE A 64 3.92 11.36 14.34
CA ILE A 64 4.41 10.06 13.88
C ILE A 64 5.93 9.95 14.14
N LYS A 65 6.71 10.94 13.70
CA LYS A 65 8.17 10.96 13.90
C LYS A 65 8.52 10.89 15.39
N SER A 66 7.89 11.72 16.21
CA SER A 66 8.10 11.72 17.66
C SER A 66 7.79 10.36 18.31
N THR A 67 6.65 9.74 17.97
CA THR A 67 6.30 8.40 18.48
C THR A 67 7.33 7.35 18.07
N LEU A 68 7.80 7.38 16.82
CA LEU A 68 8.82 6.47 16.32
C LEU A 68 10.17 6.68 17.02
N TRP A 69 10.58 7.92 17.26
CA TRP A 69 11.84 8.25 17.93
C TRP A 69 11.95 7.70 19.34
N HIS A 70 10.83 7.56 20.04
CA HIS A 70 10.75 7.01 21.38
C HIS A 70 10.49 5.49 21.40
N ASN A 71 10.23 4.86 20.25
CA ASN A 71 9.95 3.43 20.18
C ASN A 71 11.26 2.61 20.16
N PRO A 72 11.54 1.76 21.18
CA PRO A 72 12.81 1.02 21.25
C PRO A 72 13.03 0.05 20.07
N ARG A 73 11.95 -0.58 19.57
CA ARG A 73 12.04 -1.52 18.44
C ARG A 73 12.41 -0.78 17.16
N PHE A 74 11.78 0.37 16.89
CA PHE A 74 12.09 1.22 15.75
C PHE A 74 13.55 1.69 15.78
N ARG A 75 14.00 2.21 16.92
CA ARG A 75 15.40 2.65 17.11
C ARG A 75 16.39 1.50 16.86
N THR A 76 16.08 0.32 17.37
CA THR A 76 16.92 -0.88 17.21
C THR A 76 17.03 -1.30 15.75
N ILE A 77 15.90 -1.39 15.03
CA ILE A 77 15.93 -1.78 13.61
C ILE A 77 16.63 -0.71 12.77
N VAL A 78 16.35 0.57 12.96
CA VAL A 78 17.02 1.64 12.21
C VAL A 78 18.54 1.60 12.45
N ASN A 79 18.99 1.48 13.69
CA ASN A 79 20.42 1.37 13.97
C ASN A 79 21.02 0.13 13.30
N ARG A 80 20.34 -1.02 13.36
CA ARG A 80 20.81 -2.25 12.68
C ARG A 80 20.98 -2.03 11.18
N LEU A 81 19.98 -1.46 10.51
CA LEU A 81 20.00 -1.26 9.05
C LEU A 81 21.03 -0.22 8.60
N THR A 82 21.21 0.84 9.39
CA THR A 82 22.09 1.96 9.01
C THR A 82 23.53 1.80 9.49
N SER A 83 23.78 0.97 10.52
CA SER A 83 25.12 0.81 11.10
C SER A 83 26.19 0.25 10.16
N ALA A 84 25.78 -0.62 9.23
CA ALA A 84 26.69 -1.24 8.27
C ALA A 84 26.86 -0.43 6.97
N SER A 85 26.05 0.62 6.77
CA SER A 85 26.00 1.35 5.52
C SER A 85 26.72 2.69 5.63
N SER A 86 27.73 2.89 4.78
CA SER A 86 28.45 4.16 4.66
C SER A 86 27.55 5.31 4.24
N LEU A 87 26.43 5.03 3.55
CA LEU A 87 25.47 6.02 3.06
C LEU A 87 24.71 6.74 4.18
N TRP A 88 24.56 6.12 5.34
CA TRP A 88 23.78 6.67 6.46
C TRP A 88 24.65 7.32 7.55
N GLY A 89 25.97 7.31 7.37
CA GLY A 89 26.94 7.95 8.26
C GLY A 89 27.25 7.18 9.55
N SER A 90 28.35 7.57 10.19
CA SER A 90 28.85 7.00 11.46
C SER A 90 28.21 7.64 12.71
N GLY A 91 27.02 8.22 12.58
CA GLY A 91 26.35 8.93 13.66
C GLY A 91 25.82 8.04 14.78
N SER A 92 25.42 8.69 15.87
CA SER A 92 24.70 8.07 16.98
C SER A 92 23.36 7.47 16.52
N VAL A 93 22.78 6.60 17.35
CA VAL A 93 21.43 6.03 17.10
C VAL A 93 20.39 7.13 16.88
N ASN A 94 20.49 8.25 17.61
CA ASN A 94 19.56 9.37 17.48
C ASN A 94 19.67 10.04 16.11
N GLU A 95 20.89 10.31 15.65
CA GLU A 95 21.14 10.93 14.34
C GLU A 95 20.65 10.04 13.19
N ARG A 96 20.85 8.72 13.31
CA ARG A 96 20.35 7.73 12.34
C ARG A 96 18.84 7.67 12.27
N VAL A 97 18.18 7.70 13.44
CA VAL A 97 16.72 7.73 13.55
C VAL A 97 16.14 9.01 12.95
N VAL A 98 16.74 10.17 13.26
CA VAL A 98 16.35 11.45 12.65
C VAL A 98 16.54 11.40 11.13
N SER A 99 17.71 10.96 10.66
CA SER A 99 18.02 10.83 9.23
C SER A 99 17.04 9.93 8.48
N ALA A 100 16.73 8.74 9.03
CA ALA A 100 15.73 7.85 8.46
C ALA A 100 14.36 8.52 8.36
N THR A 101 13.88 9.13 9.44
CA THR A 101 12.57 9.80 9.45
C THR A 101 12.54 11.13 8.69
N ASN A 102 13.68 11.75 8.37
CA ASN A 102 13.72 12.95 7.52
C ASN A 102 13.31 12.65 6.09
N THR A 103 13.43 11.39 5.66
CA THR A 103 12.92 10.94 4.37
C THR A 103 11.40 10.77 4.36
N PHE A 104 10.74 10.87 5.51
CA PHE A 104 9.30 10.63 5.60
C PHE A 104 8.51 11.84 5.15
N ASP A 105 7.49 11.57 4.34
CA ASP A 105 6.49 12.52 3.91
C ASP A 105 5.09 11.89 4.02
N LEU A 106 4.07 12.73 4.16
CA LEU A 106 2.70 12.30 4.40
C LEU A 106 1.78 12.92 3.34
N ARG A 107 1.14 12.11 2.50
CA ARG A 107 0.29 12.63 1.42
C ARG A 107 -1.18 12.41 1.73
N TYR A 108 -1.99 13.46 1.62
CA TYR A 108 -3.44 13.33 1.62
C TYR A 108 -3.94 12.73 0.30
N ILE A 109 -4.82 11.75 0.40
CA ILE A 109 -5.44 11.09 -0.74
C ILE A 109 -6.95 11.03 -0.48
N ASP A 110 -7.72 11.72 -1.34
CA ASP A 110 -9.18 11.58 -1.36
C ASP A 110 -9.51 10.18 -1.90
N THR A 111 -10.26 9.39 -1.13
CA THR A 111 -10.69 8.05 -1.52
C THR A 111 -12.10 7.79 -1.03
N ASP A 112 -12.76 6.79 -1.61
CA ASP A 112 -14.07 6.34 -1.18
C ASP A 112 -13.98 4.96 -0.50
N ASP A 113 -14.89 4.69 0.43
CA ASP A 113 -15.10 3.36 0.98
C ASP A 113 -15.86 2.45 0.01
N VAL A 114 -16.05 1.19 0.40
CA VAL A 114 -16.80 0.20 -0.40
C VAL A 114 -18.27 0.58 -0.64
N ASN A 115 -18.80 1.56 0.10
CA ASN A 115 -20.16 2.06 -0.04
C ASN A 115 -20.21 3.40 -0.80
N GLY A 116 -19.09 3.86 -1.37
CA GLY A 116 -19.00 5.13 -2.08
C GLY A 116 -19.03 6.36 -1.16
N ARG A 117 -18.81 6.19 0.15
CA ARG A 117 -18.69 7.31 1.08
C ARG A 117 -17.25 7.78 1.12
N LYS A 118 -17.04 9.09 1.22
CA LYS A 118 -15.71 9.67 1.40
C LYS A 118 -15.02 9.04 2.62
N ALA A 119 -13.82 8.53 2.39
CA ALA A 119 -12.98 7.91 3.38
C ALA A 119 -11.52 8.31 3.07
N PRO A 120 -11.16 9.59 3.29
CA PRO A 120 -9.82 10.06 2.97
C PRO A 120 -8.78 9.32 3.82
N ILE A 121 -7.58 9.25 3.28
CA ILE A 121 -6.43 8.65 3.98
C ILE A 121 -5.23 9.58 3.88
N TRP A 122 -4.32 9.42 4.83
CA TRP A 122 -2.94 9.83 4.66
C TRP A 122 -2.07 8.64 4.25
N GLN A 123 -1.24 8.81 3.23
CA GLN A 123 -0.23 7.83 2.85
C GLN A 123 1.13 8.28 3.36
N LEU A 124 1.69 7.54 4.31
CA LEU A 124 3.05 7.74 4.78
C LEU A 124 4.01 7.11 3.77
N THR A 125 4.95 7.91 3.28
CA THR A 125 6.04 7.49 2.40
C THR A 125 7.38 7.74 3.08
N GLY A 126 8.42 7.03 2.63
CA GLY A 126 9.79 7.24 3.07
C GLY A 126 10.78 6.41 2.27
N LYS A 127 12.04 6.84 2.26
CA LYS A 127 13.10 6.13 1.54
C LYS A 127 13.36 4.76 2.21
N PRO A 128 13.43 3.65 1.45
CA PRO A 128 13.89 2.37 1.98
C PRO A 128 15.29 2.48 2.60
N LEU A 129 15.49 1.83 3.76
CA LEU A 129 16.77 1.86 4.49
C LEU A 129 17.72 0.71 4.11
N THR A 130 17.23 -0.28 3.37
CA THR A 130 17.94 -1.51 3.01
C THR A 130 17.32 -2.11 1.76
N ASP A 131 18.12 -2.83 0.98
CA ASP A 131 17.66 -3.61 -0.18
C ASP A 131 17.28 -5.05 0.22
N ASP A 132 17.60 -5.50 1.44
CA ASP A 132 17.19 -6.80 1.96
C ASP A 132 15.67 -6.82 2.23
N HIS A 133 14.92 -7.60 1.45
CA HIS A 133 13.46 -7.72 1.57
C HIS A 133 12.96 -8.12 2.96
N ARG A 134 13.68 -9.00 3.67
CA ARG A 134 13.24 -9.49 4.98
C ARG A 134 13.42 -8.39 6.02
N LEU A 135 14.57 -7.73 6.00
CA LEU A 135 14.86 -6.61 6.89
C LEU A 135 13.96 -5.40 6.60
N HIS A 136 13.66 -5.13 5.33
CA HIS A 136 12.71 -4.10 4.92
C HIS A 136 11.29 -4.43 5.43
N SER A 137 10.84 -5.68 5.31
CA SER A 137 9.56 -6.13 5.85
C SER A 137 9.48 -5.97 7.37
N ASP A 138 10.53 -6.38 8.10
CA ASP A 138 10.61 -6.21 9.56
C ASP A 138 10.53 -4.72 9.96
N TYR A 139 11.23 -3.85 9.23
CA TYR A 139 11.18 -2.40 9.41
C TYR A 139 9.77 -1.83 9.20
N LEU A 140 9.10 -2.19 8.11
CA LEU A 140 7.72 -1.77 7.84
C LEU A 140 6.74 -2.31 8.88
N ASN A 141 6.89 -3.57 9.28
CA ASN A 141 6.05 -4.21 10.29
C ASN A 141 6.16 -3.49 11.64
N ILE A 142 7.35 -3.04 12.02
CA ILE A 142 7.52 -2.25 13.24
C ILE A 142 6.73 -0.94 13.15
N ILE A 143 6.85 -0.19 12.03
CA ILE A 143 6.14 1.08 11.87
C ILE A 143 4.62 0.89 11.87
N ARG A 144 4.13 -0.08 11.10
CA ARG A 144 2.69 -0.36 10.90
C ARG A 144 1.96 -0.85 12.14
N ASN A 145 2.68 -1.40 13.13
CA ASN A 145 2.09 -1.92 14.35
C ASN A 145 2.21 -0.98 15.56
N ILE A 146 2.75 0.23 15.36
CA ILE A 146 2.84 1.22 16.42
C ILE A 146 1.49 1.96 16.53
N PRO A 147 0.87 2.01 17.73
CA PRO A 147 -0.33 2.80 17.91
C PRO A 147 0.00 4.28 17.78
N LEU A 148 -0.73 4.96 16.92
CA LEU A 148 -0.56 6.39 16.63
C LEU A 148 -1.79 7.16 17.11
N TRP A 149 -1.54 8.30 17.75
CA TRP A 149 -2.57 9.14 18.35
C TRP A 149 -2.32 10.60 18.02
N LEU A 150 -3.34 11.29 17.50
CA LEU A 150 -3.36 12.73 17.26
C LEU A 150 -4.38 13.36 18.21
N GLY A 151 -3.91 13.99 19.29
CA GLY A 151 -4.78 14.40 20.39
C GLY A 151 -5.51 13.18 20.99
N PHE A 152 -6.84 13.19 20.93
CA PHE A 152 -7.70 12.09 21.40
C PHE A 152 -8.11 11.12 20.29
N HIS A 153 -7.71 11.37 19.04
CA HIS A 153 -8.06 10.53 17.90
C HIS A 153 -6.99 9.48 17.66
N GLN A 154 -7.40 8.21 17.62
CA GLN A 154 -6.52 7.13 17.21
C GLN A 154 -6.39 7.14 15.69
N LEU A 155 -5.16 7.15 15.20
CA LEU A 155 -4.85 6.93 13.79
C LEU A 155 -4.79 5.43 13.53
N LEU A 156 -5.59 4.95 12.59
CA LEU A 156 -5.70 3.55 12.25
C LEU A 156 -4.84 3.24 11.03
N THR A 157 -4.08 2.14 11.09
CA THR A 157 -3.40 1.65 9.89
C THR A 157 -4.42 0.99 8.98
N GLU A 158 -4.64 1.60 7.83
CA GLU A 158 -5.57 1.13 6.83
C GLU A 158 -4.94 -0.04 6.06
N LYS A 159 -5.66 -1.17 6.00
CA LYS A 159 -5.19 -2.36 5.27
C LYS A 159 -5.45 -2.27 3.76
N ARG A 160 -6.35 -1.38 3.34
CA ARG A 160 -6.63 -1.14 1.93
C ARG A 160 -5.38 -0.58 1.25
N THR A 161 -4.97 -1.23 0.17
CA THR A 161 -3.94 -0.72 -0.74
C THR A 161 -4.57 0.30 -1.67
N VAL A 162 -3.95 1.47 -1.79
CA VAL A 162 -4.26 2.40 -2.87
C VAL A 162 -3.46 1.94 -4.07
N GLU A 163 -4.14 1.53 -5.13
CA GLU A 163 -3.52 1.18 -6.40
C GLU A 163 -4.37 1.75 -7.53
N CYS A 164 -3.73 2.53 -8.39
CA CYS A 164 -4.34 3.06 -9.60
C CYS A 164 -4.45 1.95 -10.64
N SER A 165 -5.67 1.62 -11.06
CA SER A 165 -5.90 0.60 -12.08
C SER A 165 -5.26 0.92 -13.43
N TRP A 166 -5.04 2.22 -13.73
CA TRP A 166 -4.52 2.72 -15.00
C TRP A 166 -3.00 2.66 -15.07
N CYS A 167 -2.31 3.44 -14.23
CA CYS A 167 -0.85 3.54 -14.28
C CYS A 167 -0.13 2.57 -13.34
N LYS A 168 -0.88 1.80 -12.52
CA LYS A 168 -0.36 0.89 -11.48
C LYS A 168 0.45 1.59 -10.38
N SER A 169 0.35 2.92 -10.28
CA SER A 169 0.92 3.66 -9.15
C SER A 169 0.15 3.34 -7.88
N ASN A 170 0.87 3.20 -6.77
CA ASN A 170 0.29 2.99 -5.45
C ASN A 170 0.08 4.29 -4.65
N THR A 171 0.21 5.46 -5.28
CA THR A 171 0.17 6.76 -4.60
C THR A 171 -1.11 7.55 -4.84
N HIS A 172 -2.04 7.02 -5.62
CA HIS A 172 -3.32 7.65 -5.91
C HIS A 172 -4.35 6.62 -6.41
N PRO A 173 -5.65 6.84 -6.18
CA PRO A 173 -6.71 6.02 -6.74
C PRO A 173 -6.92 6.32 -8.23
N ALA A 174 -7.64 5.43 -8.92
CA ALA A 174 -7.88 5.52 -10.35
C ALA A 174 -8.52 6.85 -10.80
N HIS A 175 -9.45 7.42 -10.03
CA HIS A 175 -10.13 8.68 -10.37
C HIS A 175 -9.20 9.92 -10.29
N ALA A 176 -8.12 9.82 -9.51
CA ALA A 176 -7.09 10.85 -9.37
C ALA A 176 -5.92 10.66 -10.36
N CYS A 177 -6.01 9.67 -11.25
CA CYS A 177 -4.95 9.42 -12.22
C CYS A 177 -4.87 10.55 -13.26
N PRO A 178 -3.67 11.11 -13.53
CA PRO A 178 -3.51 12.15 -14.52
C PRO A 178 -3.57 11.61 -15.96
N PHE A 179 -3.20 10.35 -16.22
CA PHE A 179 -3.03 9.84 -17.58
C PHE A 179 -4.29 9.94 -18.45
N PRO A 180 -5.50 9.55 -17.98
CA PRO A 180 -6.72 9.77 -18.76
C PRO A 180 -7.03 11.23 -19.11
N LYS A 181 -6.45 12.19 -18.38
CA LYS A 181 -6.68 13.62 -18.53
C LYS A 181 -5.56 14.28 -19.36
N THR A 182 -4.46 13.58 -19.62
CA THR A 182 -3.33 14.10 -20.38
C THR A 182 -3.71 14.19 -21.86
N PRO A 183 -3.54 15.35 -22.52
CA PRO A 183 -3.74 15.48 -23.95
C PRO A 183 -2.92 14.44 -24.72
N GLU A 184 -3.51 13.88 -25.79
CA GLU A 184 -2.85 12.88 -26.66
C GLU A 184 -2.53 11.54 -25.97
N TRP A 185 -3.15 11.25 -24.82
CA TRP A 185 -3.05 9.93 -24.21
C TRP A 185 -3.70 8.86 -25.10
N LEU A 186 -2.87 7.95 -25.63
CA LEU A 186 -3.30 6.84 -26.49
C LEU A 186 -3.65 5.55 -25.72
N GLY A 187 -3.49 5.55 -24.39
CA GLY A 187 -3.79 4.38 -23.57
C GLY A 187 -5.29 4.18 -23.35
N PRO A 188 -5.67 3.15 -22.58
CA PRO A 188 -7.06 2.92 -22.22
C PRO A 188 -7.65 4.18 -21.57
N LEU A 189 -8.69 4.72 -22.19
CA LEU A 189 -9.54 5.67 -21.52
C LEU A 189 -10.36 4.93 -20.46
N PRO A 190 -10.86 5.64 -19.43
CA PRO A 190 -11.88 5.12 -18.56
C PRO A 190 -13.08 4.70 -19.41
N ASP A 191 -13.08 3.45 -19.88
CA ASP A 191 -14.25 2.84 -20.49
C ASP A 191 -15.31 2.92 -19.39
N ASN A 192 -16.30 3.77 -19.63
CA ASN A 192 -17.06 4.52 -18.65
C ASN A 192 -17.38 3.71 -17.39
N ASN A 193 -17.50 4.43 -16.27
CA ASN A 193 -18.06 3.95 -14.99
C ASN A 193 -19.18 2.89 -15.14
N GLU A 194 -19.92 2.82 -16.24
CA GLU A 194 -20.75 1.69 -16.67
C GLU A 194 -20.21 0.28 -16.42
N ARG A 195 -18.95 -0.09 -16.68
CA ARG A 195 -18.50 -1.48 -16.39
C ARG A 195 -18.39 -1.75 -14.89
N HIS A 196 -17.85 -0.78 -14.15
CA HIS A 196 -17.77 -0.86 -12.68
C HIS A 196 -19.17 -0.78 -12.06
N LYS A 197 -20.03 0.10 -12.57
CA LYS A 197 -21.43 0.27 -12.20
C LYS A 197 -22.25 -0.97 -12.50
N LYS A 198 -22.12 -1.58 -13.70
CA LYS A 198 -22.70 -2.89 -14.03
C LYS A 198 -22.21 -4.00 -13.11
N ARG A 199 -20.94 -3.98 -12.70
CA ARG A 199 -20.39 -4.94 -11.73
C ARG A 199 -20.98 -4.72 -10.33
N LEU A 200 -21.12 -3.48 -9.89
CA LEU A 200 -21.75 -3.13 -8.61
C LEU A 200 -23.25 -3.45 -8.62
N GLU A 201 -23.96 -3.15 -9.71
CA GLU A 201 -25.37 -3.50 -9.94
C GLU A 201 -25.57 -5.02 -9.92
N ALA A 202 -24.75 -5.78 -10.65
CA ALA A 202 -24.80 -7.25 -10.63
C ALA A 202 -24.49 -7.86 -9.24
N MET A 203 -23.60 -7.23 -8.47
CA MET A 203 -23.30 -7.62 -7.08
C MET A 203 -24.44 -7.25 -6.10
N ALA A 204 -25.20 -6.19 -6.37
CA ALA A 204 -26.37 -5.80 -5.59
C ALA A 204 -27.56 -6.73 -5.87
N GLU A 205 -27.81 -7.07 -7.13
CA GLU A 205 -28.88 -8.00 -7.55
C GLU A 205 -28.68 -9.40 -6.94
N THR A 206 -27.45 -9.92 -6.93
CA THR A 206 -27.14 -11.23 -6.32
C THR A 206 -27.29 -11.26 -4.80
N ARG A 207 -27.30 -10.10 -4.12
CA ARG A 207 -27.59 -10.02 -2.67
C ARG A 207 -29.08 -9.85 -2.36
N GLY A 208 -29.90 -9.47 -3.33
CA GLY A 208 -31.33 -9.16 -3.14
C GLY A 208 -32.27 -10.36 -3.18
N GLU A 209 -31.95 -11.44 -3.86
CA GLU A 209 -32.91 -12.54 -4.13
C GLU A 209 -32.78 -13.79 -3.24
N GLY A 210 -31.83 -13.81 -2.29
CA GLY A 210 -31.46 -15.06 -1.59
C GLY A 210 -31.86 -15.22 -0.12
N SER A 211 -32.35 -14.19 0.57
CA SER A 211 -32.65 -14.31 2.01
C SER A 211 -34.04 -14.87 2.26
N ASN A 212 -34.23 -16.15 1.94
CA ASN A 212 -35.33 -16.94 2.47
C ASN A 212 -34.98 -17.31 3.93
N PRO A 213 -35.74 -16.88 4.96
CA PRO A 213 -35.44 -17.21 6.35
C PRO A 213 -35.84 -18.67 6.63
N ARG A 214 -34.94 -19.62 6.31
CA ARG A 214 -34.94 -20.94 6.96
C ARG A 214 -34.26 -20.74 8.32
N GLY A 215 -34.97 -20.65 9.44
CA GLY A 215 -36.00 -21.56 9.88
C GLY A 215 -35.34 -22.71 10.64
N GLY A 216 -35.27 -22.58 11.97
CA GLY A 216 -35.28 -23.69 12.92
C GLY A 216 -34.02 -24.54 13.08
N GLY A 217 -33.47 -24.58 14.30
CA GLY A 217 -32.41 -25.54 14.62
C GLY A 217 -31.92 -25.50 16.05
N ARG A 218 -32.78 -25.89 16.99
CA ARG A 218 -32.42 -26.17 18.39
C ARG A 218 -31.31 -27.22 18.44
N GLY A 219 -30.27 -26.97 19.23
CA GLY A 219 -29.20 -27.95 19.46
C GLY A 219 -28.44 -27.67 20.75
N ARG A 220 -29.06 -27.95 21.90
CA ARG A 220 -28.37 -28.09 23.19
C ARG A 220 -27.43 -29.29 23.10
N GLY A 221 -26.14 -29.07 23.30
CA GLY A 221 -25.14 -30.14 23.37
C GLY A 221 -24.05 -29.81 24.38
N ARG A 222 -24.33 -30.05 25.67
CA ARG A 222 -23.31 -30.17 26.72
C ARG A 222 -22.49 -31.43 26.43
N GLY A 223 -21.20 -31.27 26.15
CA GLY A 223 -20.26 -32.38 25.99
C GLY A 223 -18.91 -32.04 26.62
N ARG A 224 -18.75 -32.37 27.90
CA ARG A 224 -17.45 -32.47 28.57
C ARG A 224 -16.69 -33.63 27.95
N GLY A 225 -15.48 -33.40 27.46
CA GLY A 225 -14.60 -34.44 26.94
C GLY A 225 -13.14 -34.03 27.02
N ARG A 226 -12.49 -34.38 28.14
CA ARG A 226 -11.03 -34.40 28.27
C ARG A 226 -10.48 -35.44 27.30
N GLY A 227 -9.60 -35.02 26.40
CA GLY A 227 -8.86 -35.93 25.52
C GLY A 227 -7.48 -35.34 25.21
N ARG A 228 -6.48 -35.75 25.98
CA ARG A 228 -5.06 -35.57 25.63
C ARG A 228 -4.77 -36.45 24.42
N GLY A 229 -4.41 -35.84 23.29
CA GLY A 229 -3.96 -36.54 22.09
C GLY A 229 -2.82 -35.77 21.43
N ARG A 230 -1.61 -36.32 21.54
CA ARG A 230 -0.44 -35.91 20.76
C ARG A 230 -0.74 -36.17 19.28
N GLY A 231 -0.58 -35.15 18.45
CA GLY A 231 -0.76 -35.24 17.01
C GLY A 231 0.19 -34.28 16.30
N GLN A 232 1.26 -34.84 15.79
CA GLN A 232 2.27 -34.25 14.92
C GLN A 232 1.69 -34.17 13.50
N GLY A 233 1.66 -32.98 12.89
CA GLY A 233 1.28 -32.76 11.48
C GLY A 233 1.34 -31.26 11.18
N ARG A 234 2.37 -30.77 10.48
CA ARG A 234 2.43 -30.56 9.02
C ARG A 234 1.17 -29.89 8.46
N GLY A 235 1.35 -28.67 7.94
CA GLY A 235 0.45 -28.06 6.97
C GLY A 235 -0.26 -26.79 7.45
N ALA A 236 0.45 -25.66 7.48
CA ALA A 236 -0.20 -24.35 7.38
C ALA A 236 -0.05 -23.86 5.94
N HIS A 237 -0.92 -24.39 5.09
CA HIS A 237 -1.28 -23.81 3.81
C HIS A 237 -1.94 -22.47 4.15
N GLN A 238 -1.20 -21.36 4.08
CA GLN A 238 -1.85 -20.05 4.02
C GLN A 238 -2.59 -20.01 2.69
N SER A 239 -3.91 -20.06 2.78
CA SER A 239 -4.81 -19.67 1.71
C SER A 239 -4.48 -18.23 1.34
N ASN A 240 -3.73 -18.10 0.24
CA ASN A 240 -3.58 -16.87 -0.50
C ASN A 240 -4.97 -16.57 -1.09
N GLU A 241 -5.73 -15.70 -0.41
CA GLU A 241 -6.99 -15.19 -0.91
C GLU A 241 -6.73 -14.40 -2.19
N GLY A 242 -6.95 -15.06 -3.32
CA GLY A 242 -7.65 -14.51 -4.48
C GLY A 242 -7.10 -13.23 -5.10
N TRP A 243 -5.91 -13.30 -5.70
CA TRP A 243 -5.59 -12.39 -6.81
C TRP A 243 -6.01 -13.07 -8.11
N THR A 244 -7.16 -12.67 -8.65
CA THR A 244 -7.48 -12.96 -10.05
C THR A 244 -6.55 -12.12 -10.91
N HIS A 245 -5.56 -12.78 -11.54
CA HIS A 245 -4.86 -12.23 -12.69
C HIS A 245 -5.88 -11.73 -13.70
N VAL A 246 -5.87 -10.43 -13.98
CA VAL A 246 -6.57 -9.86 -15.14
C VAL A 246 -5.67 -10.09 -16.34
N THR A 247 -5.98 -11.09 -17.15
CA THR A 247 -5.44 -11.23 -18.50
C THR A 247 -6.14 -10.24 -19.40
N TYR A 248 -5.38 -9.31 -19.98
CA TYR A 248 -5.85 -8.50 -21.10
C TYR A 248 -5.63 -9.33 -22.37
N THR A 249 -6.71 -9.70 -23.05
CA THR A 249 -6.70 -10.19 -24.44
C THR A 249 -6.83 -9.04 -25.39
#